data_AF-A0A1B8NXT8-F1
#
_entry.id   AF-A0A1B8NXT8-F1
#
_cell.length_a   1.000
_cell.length_b   1.000
_cell.length_c   1.000
_cell.angle_alpha   90.00
_cell.angle_beta   90.00
_cell.angle_gamma   90.00
#
_symmetry.space_group_name_H-M   'P 1'
#
loop_
_entity.id
_entity.type
_entity.pdbx_description
1 polymer ?
#
loop_
_entity_poly.entity_id
_entity_poly.type
_entity_poly.pdbx_seq_one_letter_code
_entity_poly.pdbx_strand_id
1 'polypeptide(L)'
;MRLSGQISTNAHPRDLYRASADPADQTAQLLMAMLERAGIPVRGGHSTSTVQPPGSAPQLAAVDGKPLQEILLRTLNYSNNFMADVLALDMANGPRPSLEQGGAAIESFAAGIPDHGPLTLRSGSGLTPENRATASGVNSLLAYMFDQPSLFPSFVAALQSPSNGVMRFIRKGPASFQERVMIKTGTLNEPVRVRAMTGYFRTRSNRWGAFTVLVNGTESTPYLNWTMVLERLSEDLAQLIESH
;
A
#
# COMPACT_ATOMS: atom_id res chain seq x y z
N MET A 1 8.04 15.24 21.25
CA MET A 1 7.05 14.22 21.64
C MET A 1 6.65 14.45 23.10
N ARG A 2 5.35 14.48 23.41
CA ARG A 2 4.87 14.50 24.80
C ARG A 2 4.37 13.09 25.16
N LEU A 3 5.02 12.47 26.15
CA LEU A 3 4.55 11.23 26.76
C LEU A 3 3.95 11.58 28.13
N SER A 4 2.74 11.08 28.39
CA SER A 4 2.05 11.30 29.66
C SER A 4 1.16 10.10 29.99
N GLY A 5 0.97 9.82 31.27
CA GLY A 5 0.19 8.68 31.76
C GLY A 5 0.90 7.95 32.89
N GLN A 6 0.48 6.73 33.16
CA GLN A 6 1.09 5.85 34.16
C GLN A 6 1.54 4.55 33.48
N ILE A 7 2.66 3.98 33.95
CA ILE A 7 3.14 2.66 33.56
C ILE A 7 3.39 1.86 34.84
N SER A 8 3.09 0.56 34.82
CA SER A 8 3.39 -0.31 35.95
C SER A 8 4.90 -0.41 36.16
N THR A 9 5.34 -0.44 37.41
CA THR A 9 6.74 -0.71 37.77
C THR A 9 7.22 -2.10 37.33
N ASN A 10 6.29 -3.02 37.07
CA ASN A 10 6.58 -4.38 36.58
C ASN A 10 6.38 -4.51 35.05
N ALA A 11 6.20 -3.40 34.33
CA ALA A 11 6.02 -3.45 32.87
C ALA A 11 7.35 -3.75 32.17
N HIS A 12 7.31 -4.65 31.19
CA HIS A 12 8.40 -4.81 30.23
C HIS A 12 8.53 -3.57 29.33
N PRO A 13 9.73 -3.28 28.79
CA PRO A 13 9.92 -2.25 27.78
C PRO A 13 8.93 -2.40 26.63
N ARG A 14 8.41 -1.26 26.13
CA ARG A 14 7.50 -1.23 25.00
C ARG A 14 8.04 -0.27 23.96
N ASP A 15 8.22 -0.77 22.75
CA ASP A 15 8.55 0.07 21.61
C ASP A 15 7.29 0.77 21.11
N LEU A 16 7.39 2.08 20.96
CA LEU A 16 6.32 2.93 20.42
C LEU A 16 6.83 3.62 19.17
N TYR A 17 6.35 3.17 18.02
CA TYR A 17 6.63 3.81 16.74
C TYR A 17 5.78 5.09 16.60
N ARG A 18 6.43 6.19 16.20
CA ARG A 18 5.77 7.47 15.95
C ARG A 18 6.25 8.03 14.61
N ALA A 19 5.32 8.62 13.87
CA ALA A 19 5.67 9.37 12.67
C ALA A 19 6.54 10.57 13.03
N SER A 20 7.46 10.92 12.13
CA SER A 20 8.19 12.19 12.23
C SER A 20 7.23 13.35 12.00
N ALA A 21 7.33 14.39 12.83
CA ALA A 21 6.55 15.61 12.65
C ALA A 21 7.12 16.50 11.53
N ASP A 22 8.44 16.42 11.30
CA ASP A 22 9.14 17.11 10.22
C ASP A 22 10.25 16.19 9.68
N PRO A 23 9.93 15.34 8.68
CA PRO A 23 10.90 14.41 8.11
C PRO A 23 12.11 15.11 7.47
N ALA A 24 11.93 16.33 6.93
CA ALA A 24 13.00 17.07 6.26
C ALA A 24 14.02 17.58 7.29
N ASP A 25 13.54 18.20 8.37
CA ASP A 25 14.41 18.68 9.44
C ASP A 25 15.11 17.52 10.16
N GLN A 26 14.37 16.43 10.45
CA GLN A 26 14.98 15.23 11.03
C GLN A 26 16.08 14.63 10.14
N THR A 27 15.88 14.61 8.81
CA THR A 27 16.89 14.15 7.85
C THR A 27 18.12 15.06 7.87
N ALA A 28 17.92 16.38 7.89
CA ALA A 28 19.01 17.34 7.95
C ALA A 28 19.83 17.20 9.24
N GLN A 29 19.17 17.06 10.40
CA GLN A 29 19.84 16.81 11.68
C GLN A 29 20.67 15.52 11.65
N LEU A 30 20.12 14.43 11.09
CA LEU A 30 20.82 13.16 10.97
C LEU A 30 22.05 13.28 10.06
N LEU A 31 21.91 13.97 8.92
CA LEU A 31 23.04 14.22 8.01
C LEU A 31 24.14 15.04 8.69
N MET A 32 23.78 16.10 9.42
CA MET A 32 24.74 16.92 10.18
C MET A 32 25.53 16.08 11.19
N ALA A 33 24.85 15.22 11.95
CA ALA A 33 25.51 14.31 12.91
C ALA A 33 26.43 13.29 12.21
N MET A 34 26.04 12.80 11.02
CA MET A 34 26.88 11.89 10.23
C MET A 34 28.13 12.59 9.68
N LEU A 35 28.01 13.84 9.21
CA LEU A 35 29.14 14.65 8.74
C LEU A 35 30.11 14.98 9.87
N GLU A 36 29.61 15.37 11.03
CA GLU A 36 30.43 15.62 12.22
C GLU A 36 31.20 14.37 12.63
N ARG A 37 30.53 13.21 12.68
CA ARG A 37 31.18 11.92 12.97
C ARG A 37 32.24 11.55 11.94
N ALA A 38 32.08 11.98 10.69
CA ALA A 38 33.07 11.79 9.62
C ALA A 38 34.22 12.82 9.67
N GLY A 39 34.23 13.75 10.63
CA GLY A 39 35.24 14.80 10.74
C GLY A 39 35.07 15.94 9.73
N ILE A 40 33.87 16.12 9.16
CA ILE A 40 33.54 17.17 8.20
C ILE A 40 32.78 18.28 8.93
N PRO A 41 33.45 19.38 9.35
CA PRO A 41 32.79 20.46 10.06
C PRO A 41 31.91 21.29 9.10
N VAL A 42 30.63 21.39 9.40
CA VAL A 42 29.68 22.26 8.68
C VAL A 42 29.44 23.53 9.50
N ARG A 43 29.80 24.68 8.94
CA ARG A 43 29.59 25.99 9.58
C ARG A 43 28.22 26.55 9.20
N GLY A 44 27.51 27.15 10.15
CA GLY A 44 26.21 27.78 9.91
C GLY A 44 24.99 26.88 10.06
N GLY A 45 25.18 25.60 10.40
CA GLY A 45 24.09 24.65 10.67
C GLY A 45 23.37 24.17 9.41
N HIS A 46 22.10 23.81 9.55
CA HIS A 46 21.24 23.34 8.47
C HIS A 46 19.94 24.14 8.38
N SER A 47 19.32 24.11 7.21
CA SER A 47 17.96 24.59 6.96
C SER A 47 17.27 23.72 5.91
N THR A 48 15.95 23.69 5.91
CA THR A 48 15.16 22.95 4.92
C THR A 48 14.56 23.90 3.90
N SER A 49 14.48 23.46 2.64
CA SER A 49 13.91 24.24 1.54
C SER A 49 13.29 23.31 0.51
N THR A 50 12.31 23.81 -0.24
CA THR A 50 11.80 23.14 -1.45
C THR A 50 12.19 23.83 -2.73
N VAL A 51 13.05 24.85 -2.63
CA VAL A 51 13.73 25.42 -3.79
C VAL A 51 14.77 24.41 -4.25
N GLN A 52 14.65 23.96 -5.50
CA GLN A 52 15.63 23.05 -6.10
C GLN A 52 16.99 23.75 -6.24
N PRO A 53 18.10 23.02 -6.04
CA PRO A 53 19.43 23.54 -6.37
C PRO A 53 19.48 23.99 -7.85
N PRO A 54 20.27 25.03 -8.18
CA PRO A 54 20.45 25.43 -9.57
C PRO A 54 21.06 24.28 -10.37
N GLY A 55 20.71 24.13 -11.65
CA GLY A 55 21.21 23.04 -12.50
C GLY A 55 22.72 23.03 -12.72
N SER A 56 23.42 24.12 -12.37
CA SER A 56 24.89 24.22 -12.36
C SER A 56 25.54 23.69 -11.08
N ALA A 57 24.76 23.33 -10.06
CA ALA A 57 25.29 22.80 -8.80
C ALA A 57 25.96 21.42 -9.06
N PRO A 58 27.23 21.24 -8.66
CA PRO A 58 27.89 19.95 -8.82
C PRO A 58 27.27 18.90 -7.89
N GLN A 59 26.92 17.74 -8.43
CA GLN A 59 26.49 16.60 -7.63
C GLN A 59 27.69 16.00 -6.90
N LEU A 60 27.70 16.07 -5.57
CA LEU A 60 28.77 15.50 -4.74
C LEU A 60 28.58 14.00 -4.48
N ALA A 61 27.33 13.58 -4.29
CA ALA A 61 26.95 12.20 -4.02
C ALA A 61 25.49 11.97 -4.41
N ALA A 62 25.14 10.72 -4.69
CA ALA A 62 23.78 10.25 -4.86
C ALA A 62 23.62 8.89 -4.17
N VAL A 63 22.41 8.60 -3.71
CA VAL A 63 22.05 7.30 -3.14
C VAL A 63 20.85 6.79 -3.93
N ASP A 64 21.06 5.71 -4.67
CA ASP A 64 19.98 5.08 -5.41
C ASP A 64 19.10 4.26 -4.46
N GLY A 65 17.79 4.42 -4.64
CA GLY A 65 16.79 3.60 -3.98
C GLY A 65 16.84 2.13 -4.45
N LYS A 66 16.06 1.27 -3.78
CA LYS A 66 15.81 -0.07 -4.30
C LYS A 66 15.04 0.04 -5.64
N PRO A 67 15.18 -0.93 -6.56
CA PRO A 67 14.37 -0.97 -7.77
C PRO A 67 12.88 -0.87 -7.46
N LEU A 68 12.12 -0.19 -8.31
CA LEU A 68 10.68 0.03 -8.10
C LEU A 68 9.92 -1.29 -7.85
N GLN A 69 10.30 -2.38 -8.51
CA GLN A 69 9.72 -3.71 -8.29
C GLN A 69 9.83 -4.17 -6.83
N GLU A 70 10.98 -3.97 -6.20
CA GLU A 70 11.22 -4.34 -4.80
C GLU A 70 10.44 -3.42 -3.85
N ILE A 71 10.30 -2.14 -4.21
CA ILE A 71 9.47 -1.18 -3.47
C ILE A 71 8.00 -1.62 -3.52
N LEU A 72 7.47 -1.92 -4.71
CA LEU A 72 6.08 -2.37 -4.91
C LEU A 72 5.79 -3.68 -4.16
N LEU A 73 6.71 -4.65 -4.23
CA LEU A 73 6.60 -5.91 -3.49
C LEU A 73 6.49 -5.67 -1.98
N ARG A 74 7.33 -4.79 -1.41
CA ARG A 74 7.26 -4.44 0.01
C ARG A 74 5.97 -3.70 0.35
N THR A 75 5.55 -2.76 -0.49
CA THR A 75 4.30 -2.00 -0.31
C THR A 75 3.10 -2.94 -0.22
N LEU A 76 2.98 -3.88 -1.16
CA LEU A 76 1.83 -4.79 -1.24
C LEU A 76 1.90 -5.91 -0.18
N ASN A 77 3.07 -6.48 0.08
CA ASN A 77 3.25 -7.54 1.07
C ASN A 77 2.94 -7.10 2.50
N TYR A 78 3.33 -5.88 2.85
CA TYR A 78 3.13 -5.34 4.21
C TYR A 78 1.97 -4.35 4.30
N SER A 79 1.26 -4.10 3.20
CA SER A 79 0.22 -3.07 3.10
C SER A 79 0.70 -1.72 3.66
N ASN A 80 1.87 -1.28 3.20
CA ASN A 80 2.54 -0.12 3.76
C ASN A 80 1.95 1.18 3.20
N ASN A 81 1.12 1.85 4.02
CA ASN A 81 0.44 3.09 3.63
C ASN A 81 1.41 4.21 3.25
N PHE A 82 2.49 4.40 4.03
CA PHE A 82 3.46 5.45 3.77
C PHE A 82 4.12 5.27 2.39
N MET A 83 4.54 4.05 2.06
CA MET A 83 5.14 3.77 0.76
C MET A 83 4.13 3.96 -0.38
N ALA A 84 2.88 3.53 -0.21
CA ALA A 84 1.84 3.72 -1.21
C ALA A 84 1.54 5.21 -1.47
N ASP A 85 1.48 6.02 -0.41
CA ASP A 85 1.26 7.46 -0.52
C ASP A 85 2.47 8.19 -1.12
N VAL A 86 3.70 7.83 -0.75
CA VAL A 86 4.91 8.38 -1.39
C VAL A 86 4.95 8.06 -2.88
N LEU A 87 4.60 6.83 -3.28
CA LEU A 87 4.50 6.46 -4.70
C LEU A 87 3.40 7.24 -5.43
N ALA A 88 2.27 7.53 -4.76
CA ALA A 88 1.23 8.37 -5.33
C ALA A 88 1.69 9.82 -5.52
N LEU A 89 2.43 10.36 -4.54
CA LEU A 89 3.03 11.69 -4.63
C LEU A 89 4.06 11.80 -5.75
N ASP A 90 4.82 10.74 -6.01
CA ASP A 90 5.81 10.68 -7.11
C ASP A 90 5.16 10.77 -8.50
N MET A 91 3.88 10.37 -8.63
CA MET A 91 3.10 10.54 -9.86
C MET A 91 2.51 11.94 -10.03
N ALA A 92 2.53 12.76 -8.98
CA ALA A 92 2.00 14.12 -9.01
C ALA A 92 3.09 15.14 -9.37
N ASN A 93 2.69 16.21 -10.07
CA ASN A 93 3.60 17.25 -10.50
C ASN A 93 3.75 18.35 -9.43
N GLY A 94 4.98 18.86 -9.26
CA GLY A 94 5.28 20.05 -8.46
C GLY A 94 6.23 19.80 -7.28
N PRO A 95 6.72 20.86 -6.62
CA PRO A 95 7.76 20.74 -5.58
C PRO A 95 7.24 20.22 -4.23
N ARG A 96 5.93 20.26 -3.99
CA ARG A 96 5.26 19.74 -2.79
C ARG A 96 3.88 19.19 -3.18
N PRO A 97 3.83 18.02 -3.86
CA PRO A 97 2.56 17.44 -4.24
C PRO A 97 1.73 17.11 -3.00
N SER A 98 0.40 17.22 -3.12
CA SER A 98 -0.55 16.77 -2.11
C SER A 98 -1.03 15.34 -2.41
N LEU A 99 -1.56 14.65 -1.40
CA LEU A 99 -2.10 13.29 -1.58
C LEU A 99 -3.28 13.27 -2.56
N GLU A 100 -4.07 14.34 -2.60
CA GLU A 100 -5.16 14.52 -3.56
C GLU A 100 -4.64 14.64 -4.99
N GLN A 101 -3.51 15.32 -5.20
CA GLN A 101 -2.87 15.37 -6.51
C GLN A 101 -2.34 14.00 -6.94
N GLY A 102 -1.77 13.22 -6.00
CA GLY A 102 -1.38 11.84 -6.25
C GLY A 102 -2.58 10.94 -6.58
N GLY A 103 -3.68 11.10 -5.85
CA GLY A 103 -4.94 10.42 -6.13
C GLY A 103 -5.49 10.76 -7.51
N ALA A 104 -5.47 12.05 -7.89
CA ALA A 104 -5.91 12.50 -9.22
C ALA A 104 -5.04 11.92 -10.36
N ALA A 105 -3.73 11.75 -10.14
CA ALA A 105 -2.87 11.08 -11.12
C ALA A 105 -3.30 9.62 -11.34
N ILE A 106 -3.66 8.90 -10.28
CA ILE A 106 -4.17 7.52 -10.36
C ILE A 106 -5.55 7.49 -11.01
N GLU A 107 -6.45 8.42 -10.66
CA GLU A 107 -7.76 8.56 -11.31
C GLU A 107 -7.61 8.78 -12.83
N SER A 108 -6.67 9.62 -13.25
CA SER A 108 -6.39 9.87 -14.66
C SER A 108 -5.88 8.62 -15.39
N PHE A 109 -5.06 7.80 -14.73
CA PHE A 109 -4.64 6.51 -15.29
C PHE A 109 -5.84 5.56 -15.42
N ALA A 110 -6.65 5.43 -14.38
CA ALA A 110 -7.81 4.53 -14.36
C ALA A 110 -8.90 4.94 -15.38
N ALA A 111 -9.04 6.23 -15.68
CA ALA A 111 -9.94 6.72 -16.73
C ALA A 111 -9.58 6.22 -18.13
N GLY A 112 -8.32 5.79 -18.36
CA GLY A 112 -7.88 5.15 -19.60
C GLY A 112 -8.21 3.66 -19.68
N ILE A 113 -8.72 3.05 -18.60
CA ILE A 113 -9.05 1.63 -18.55
C ILE A 113 -10.53 1.43 -18.95
N PRO A 114 -10.82 0.62 -19.99
CA PRO A 114 -12.19 0.32 -20.39
C PRO A 114 -13.02 -0.25 -19.23
N ASP A 115 -14.27 0.19 -19.12
CA ASP A 115 -15.24 -0.29 -18.13
C ASP A 115 -14.78 -0.19 -16.66
N HIS A 116 -13.81 0.67 -16.35
CA HIS A 116 -13.36 0.88 -14.97
C HIS A 116 -14.47 1.55 -14.12
N GLY A 117 -15.31 2.39 -14.75
CA GLY A 117 -16.37 3.11 -14.05
C GLY A 117 -15.83 4.14 -13.04
N PRO A 118 -16.67 4.60 -12.09
CA PRO A 118 -16.32 5.71 -11.21
C PRO A 118 -15.23 5.32 -10.20
N LEU A 119 -14.27 6.22 -10.02
CA LEU A 119 -13.18 6.14 -9.06
C LEU A 119 -13.00 7.51 -8.39
N THR A 120 -12.82 7.52 -7.07
CA THR A 120 -12.40 8.71 -6.33
C THR A 120 -11.26 8.31 -5.39
N LEU A 121 -10.11 8.96 -5.53
CA LEU A 121 -8.92 8.79 -4.72
C LEU A 121 -8.44 10.15 -4.21
N ARG A 122 -8.28 10.22 -2.89
CA ARG A 122 -7.72 11.34 -2.14
C ARG A 122 -6.35 11.00 -1.54
N SER A 123 -5.88 9.77 -1.76
CA SER A 123 -4.56 9.25 -1.39
C SER A 123 -4.27 7.94 -2.12
N GLY A 124 -3.03 7.49 -2.09
CA GLY A 124 -2.60 6.23 -2.71
C GLY A 124 -2.77 5.00 -1.81
N SER A 125 -2.79 5.17 -0.50
CA SER A 125 -2.78 4.07 0.46
C SER A 125 -4.14 3.42 0.73
N GLY A 126 -5.24 4.12 0.43
CA GLY A 126 -6.57 3.68 0.82
C GLY A 126 -6.90 3.93 2.31
N LEU A 127 -6.02 4.61 3.05
CA LEU A 127 -6.30 5.02 4.43
C LEU A 127 -7.33 6.16 4.50
N THR A 128 -7.42 6.97 3.45
CA THR A 128 -8.33 8.12 3.36
C THR A 128 -9.78 7.64 3.17
N PRO A 129 -10.68 7.89 4.15
CA PRO A 129 -12.04 7.34 4.14
C PRO A 129 -12.91 7.84 2.98
N GLU A 130 -12.51 8.91 2.30
CA GLU A 130 -13.18 9.51 1.14
C GLU A 130 -12.90 8.75 -0.16
N ASN A 131 -11.93 7.82 -0.16
CA ASN A 131 -11.66 6.99 -1.34
C ASN A 131 -12.89 6.12 -1.68
N ARG A 132 -13.24 6.04 -2.97
CA ARG A 132 -14.36 5.26 -3.50
C ARG A 132 -13.91 4.50 -4.74
N ALA A 133 -14.15 3.19 -4.74
CA ALA A 133 -13.94 2.32 -5.89
C ALA A 133 -15.11 1.33 -5.99
N THR A 134 -15.41 0.89 -7.20
CA THR A 134 -16.39 -0.19 -7.43
C THR A 134 -15.66 -1.53 -7.57
N ALA A 135 -16.30 -2.63 -7.16
CA ALA A 135 -15.71 -3.96 -7.35
C ALA A 135 -15.50 -4.30 -8.84
N SER A 136 -16.43 -3.88 -9.70
CA SER A 136 -16.29 -4.00 -11.15
C SER A 136 -15.08 -3.24 -11.67
N GLY A 137 -14.89 -1.99 -11.23
CA GLY A 137 -13.76 -1.18 -11.67
C GLY A 137 -12.40 -1.76 -11.29
N VAL A 138 -12.28 -2.28 -10.06
CA VAL A 138 -11.07 -2.99 -9.63
C VAL A 138 -10.86 -4.25 -10.44
N ASN A 139 -11.91 -5.01 -10.79
CA ASN A 139 -11.78 -6.15 -11.70
C ASN A 139 -11.35 -5.73 -13.11
N SER A 140 -11.85 -4.61 -13.63
CA SER A 140 -11.41 -4.05 -14.93
C SER A 140 -9.93 -3.67 -14.91
N LEU A 141 -9.44 -3.09 -13.80
CA LEU A 141 -8.00 -2.85 -13.60
C LEU A 141 -7.19 -4.14 -13.61
N LEU A 142 -7.65 -5.18 -12.91
CA LEU A 142 -6.96 -6.48 -12.90
C LEU A 142 -6.95 -7.13 -14.29
N ALA A 143 -8.08 -7.11 -15.01
CA ALA A 143 -8.14 -7.60 -16.38
C ALA A 143 -7.20 -6.82 -17.30
N TYR A 144 -7.20 -5.48 -17.21
CA TYR A 144 -6.28 -4.62 -17.95
C TYR A 144 -4.81 -4.97 -17.68
N MET A 145 -4.44 -5.14 -16.41
CA MET A 145 -3.07 -5.49 -16.02
C MET A 145 -2.67 -6.89 -16.47
N PHE A 146 -3.59 -7.85 -16.53
CA PHE A 146 -3.37 -9.17 -17.10
C PHE A 146 -2.96 -9.08 -18.58
N ASP A 147 -3.57 -8.18 -19.33
CA ASP A 147 -3.30 -7.95 -20.75
C ASP A 147 -2.04 -7.09 -21.01
N GLN A 148 -1.23 -6.77 -19.99
CA GLN A 148 0.05 -6.07 -20.12
C GLN A 148 1.24 -7.04 -19.97
N PRO A 149 1.81 -7.62 -21.04
CA PRO A 149 2.82 -8.68 -20.93
C PRO A 149 4.10 -8.25 -20.21
N SER A 150 4.48 -6.97 -20.33
CA SER A 150 5.68 -6.41 -19.69
C SER A 150 5.49 -6.09 -18.21
N LEU A 151 4.25 -5.94 -17.73
CA LEU A 151 3.95 -5.50 -16.37
C LEU A 151 3.33 -6.60 -15.52
N PHE A 152 2.50 -7.45 -16.12
CA PHE A 152 1.72 -8.47 -15.41
C PHE A 152 2.58 -9.37 -14.50
N PRO A 153 3.73 -9.93 -14.95
CA PRO A 153 4.52 -10.84 -14.11
C PRO A 153 4.98 -10.18 -12.80
N SER A 154 5.44 -8.93 -12.87
CA SER A 154 5.87 -8.18 -11.68
C SER A 154 4.68 -7.73 -10.83
N PHE A 155 3.56 -7.36 -11.45
CA PHE A 155 2.35 -6.95 -10.75
C PHE A 155 1.74 -8.09 -9.92
N VAL A 156 1.55 -9.26 -10.54
CA VAL A 156 0.95 -10.42 -9.85
C VAL A 156 1.90 -11.00 -8.79
N ALA A 157 3.22 -10.97 -9.03
CA ALA A 157 4.21 -11.45 -8.06
C ALA A 157 4.29 -10.60 -6.79
N ALA A 158 3.84 -9.35 -6.85
CA ALA A 158 3.79 -8.47 -5.68
C ALA A 158 2.53 -8.71 -4.81
N LEU A 159 1.53 -9.44 -5.31
CA LEU A 159 0.37 -9.86 -4.52
C LEU A 159 0.71 -11.03 -3.60
N GLN A 160 -0.05 -11.17 -2.51
CA GLN A 160 0.16 -12.22 -1.52
C GLN A 160 -0.49 -13.53 -1.96
N SER A 161 0.26 -14.63 -2.06
CA SER A 161 -0.38 -15.95 -2.03
C SER A 161 -0.62 -16.36 -0.56
N PRO A 162 -1.80 -16.88 -0.21
CA PRO A 162 -2.11 -17.17 1.19
C PRO A 162 -1.12 -18.13 1.85
N SER A 163 -0.77 -19.24 1.20
CA SER A 163 0.07 -20.29 1.79
C SER A 163 1.50 -19.84 2.15
N ASN A 164 2.09 -18.97 1.33
CA ASN A 164 3.52 -18.62 1.38
C ASN A 164 3.77 -17.13 1.66
N GLY A 165 2.77 -16.26 1.57
CA GLY A 165 2.87 -14.83 1.82
C GLY A 165 3.21 -14.46 3.27
N VAL A 166 3.70 -13.24 3.49
CA VAL A 166 4.13 -12.76 4.83
C VAL A 166 2.94 -12.56 5.78
N MET A 167 1.75 -12.32 5.23
CA MET A 167 0.52 -12.14 5.99
C MET A 167 -0.02 -13.48 6.50
N ARG A 168 0.41 -13.92 7.69
CA ARG A 168 0.01 -15.24 8.22
C ARG A 168 -1.49 -15.40 8.50
N PHE A 169 -2.22 -14.30 8.73
CA PHE A 169 -3.65 -14.37 9.07
C PHE A 169 -4.55 -14.82 7.90
N ILE A 170 -4.07 -14.74 6.65
CA ILE A 170 -4.78 -15.24 5.46
C ILE A 170 -4.50 -16.74 5.18
N ARG A 171 -3.67 -17.41 5.99
CA ARG A 171 -3.39 -18.86 5.90
C ARG A 171 -4.52 -19.71 6.48
N LYS A 172 -5.71 -19.60 5.90
CA LYS A 172 -6.94 -20.29 6.31
C LYS A 172 -7.80 -20.67 5.10
N GLY A 173 -8.65 -21.67 5.27
CA GLY A 173 -9.55 -22.14 4.22
C GLY A 173 -8.97 -23.29 3.39
N PRO A 174 -9.66 -23.71 2.33
CA PRO A 174 -9.31 -24.88 1.53
C PRO A 174 -7.96 -24.78 0.83
N ALA A 175 -7.35 -25.94 0.52
CA ALA A 175 -6.06 -26.01 -0.18
C ALA A 175 -6.08 -25.28 -1.54
N SER A 176 -7.19 -25.40 -2.29
CA SER A 176 -7.35 -24.71 -3.58
C SER A 176 -7.26 -23.19 -3.44
N PHE A 177 -7.88 -22.60 -2.41
CA PHE A 177 -7.71 -21.19 -2.09
C PHE A 177 -6.27 -20.85 -1.68
N GLN A 178 -5.65 -21.69 -0.85
CA GLN A 178 -4.30 -21.44 -0.33
C GLN A 178 -3.19 -21.45 -1.40
N GLU A 179 -3.36 -22.28 -2.43
CA GLU A 179 -2.32 -22.56 -3.43
C GLU A 179 -2.53 -21.84 -4.77
N ARG A 180 -3.76 -21.41 -5.07
CA ARG A 180 -4.13 -20.93 -6.41
C ARG A 180 -4.58 -19.47 -6.44
N VAL A 181 -4.50 -18.75 -5.33
CA VAL A 181 -4.97 -17.37 -5.23
C VAL A 181 -3.79 -16.44 -4.89
N MET A 182 -3.79 -15.25 -5.50
CA MET A 182 -2.87 -14.15 -5.20
C MET A 182 -3.70 -12.90 -4.91
N ILE A 183 -3.54 -12.32 -3.72
CA ILE A 183 -4.47 -11.34 -3.16
C ILE A 183 -3.78 -10.08 -2.62
N LYS A 184 -4.54 -8.99 -2.62
CA LYS A 184 -4.32 -7.84 -1.74
C LYS A 184 -5.50 -7.73 -0.77
N THR A 185 -5.20 -7.49 0.49
CA THR A 185 -6.19 -7.23 1.54
C THR A 185 -6.44 -5.73 1.73
N GLY A 186 -7.62 -5.36 2.18
CA GLY A 186 -7.98 -4.01 2.63
C GLY A 186 -8.69 -4.08 3.97
N THR A 187 -8.28 -3.25 4.93
CA THR A 187 -8.86 -3.22 6.27
C THR A 187 -8.86 -1.81 6.81
N LEU A 188 -10.05 -1.29 7.11
CA LEU A 188 -10.24 -0.06 7.88
C LEU A 188 -11.11 -0.38 9.08
N ASN A 189 -10.81 0.23 10.22
CA ASN A 189 -11.61 0.06 11.45
C ASN A 189 -12.41 1.32 11.80
N GLU A 190 -11.97 2.47 11.32
CA GLU A 190 -12.59 3.78 11.52
C GLU A 190 -12.39 4.62 10.25
N PRO A 191 -13.27 5.60 9.98
CA PRO A 191 -14.56 5.83 10.64
C PRO A 191 -15.60 4.78 10.26
N VAL A 192 -15.43 4.12 9.11
CA VAL A 192 -16.27 3.02 8.63
C VAL A 192 -15.44 1.75 8.61
N ARG A 193 -15.96 0.66 9.18
CA ARG A 193 -15.26 -0.63 9.13
C ARG A 193 -15.33 -1.18 7.71
N VAL A 194 -14.18 -1.55 7.16
CA VAL A 194 -14.07 -2.14 5.82
C VAL A 194 -13.29 -3.43 5.92
N ARG A 195 -13.77 -4.46 5.24
CA ARG A 195 -13.08 -5.71 4.96
C ARG A 195 -13.12 -5.93 3.45
N ALA A 196 -11.96 -5.85 2.81
CA ALA A 196 -11.86 -5.97 1.36
C ALA A 196 -10.76 -6.96 0.97
N MET A 197 -10.96 -7.62 -0.17
CA MET A 197 -9.95 -8.49 -0.77
C MET A 197 -10.12 -8.46 -2.28
N THR A 198 -9.00 -8.39 -3.00
CA THR A 198 -8.99 -8.39 -4.46
C THR A 198 -7.76 -9.13 -4.96
N GLY A 199 -7.81 -9.63 -6.18
CA GLY A 199 -6.65 -10.23 -6.83
C GLY A 199 -7.04 -11.25 -7.89
N TYR A 200 -6.16 -12.22 -8.08
CA TYR A 200 -6.31 -13.26 -9.09
C TYR A 200 -6.44 -14.64 -8.47
N PHE A 201 -7.05 -15.55 -9.22
CA PHE A 201 -7.00 -16.98 -8.93
C PHE A 201 -6.75 -17.79 -10.21
N ARG A 202 -6.27 -19.03 -10.03
CA ARG A 202 -6.04 -20.01 -11.09
C ARG A 202 -7.04 -21.15 -10.97
N THR A 203 -7.85 -21.35 -12.00
CA THR A 203 -8.83 -22.46 -12.06
C THR A 203 -8.11 -23.81 -12.14
N ARG A 204 -8.84 -24.94 -11.99
CA ARG A 204 -8.25 -26.29 -12.18
C ARG A 204 -7.72 -26.48 -13.59
N SER A 205 -8.41 -25.93 -14.59
CA SER A 205 -7.94 -25.91 -15.98
C SER A 205 -6.83 -24.88 -16.26
N ASN A 206 -6.27 -24.24 -15.22
CA ASN A 206 -5.19 -23.27 -15.34
C ASN A 206 -5.57 -22.03 -16.19
N ARG A 207 -6.83 -21.60 -16.11
CA ARG A 207 -7.25 -20.27 -16.56
C ARG A 207 -7.07 -19.25 -15.44
N TRP A 208 -6.93 -17.98 -15.81
CA TRP A 208 -6.93 -16.86 -14.88
C TRP A 208 -8.37 -16.41 -14.60
N GLY A 209 -8.65 -16.12 -13.34
CA GLY A 209 -9.81 -15.35 -12.92
C GLY A 209 -9.36 -14.15 -12.09
N ALA A 210 -10.10 -13.05 -12.19
CA ALA A 210 -9.95 -11.87 -11.34
C ALA A 210 -11.17 -11.75 -10.42
N PHE A 211 -10.96 -11.26 -9.21
CA PHE A 211 -12.03 -11.07 -8.26
C PHE A 211 -11.80 -9.85 -7.37
N THR A 212 -12.90 -9.27 -6.89
CA THR A 212 -12.89 -8.19 -5.91
C THR A 212 -14.10 -8.32 -5.01
N VAL A 213 -13.86 -8.26 -3.70
CA VAL A 213 -14.89 -8.24 -2.66
C VAL A 213 -14.65 -7.03 -1.77
N LEU A 214 -15.67 -6.18 -1.64
CA LEU A 214 -15.67 -4.99 -0.81
C LEU A 214 -16.84 -5.09 0.18
N VAL A 215 -16.54 -5.28 1.47
CA VAL A 215 -17.56 -5.32 2.53
C VAL A 215 -17.39 -4.09 3.41
N ASN A 216 -18.37 -3.20 3.36
CA ASN A 216 -18.43 -2.00 4.18
C ASN A 216 -19.44 -2.21 5.32
N GLY A 217 -19.05 -1.80 6.52
CA GLY A 217 -19.95 -1.78 7.67
C GLY A 217 -21.08 -0.77 7.43
N THR A 218 -22.23 -1.08 8.01
CA THR A 218 -23.42 -0.23 7.98
C THR A 218 -23.80 0.16 9.41
N GLU A 219 -24.81 1.01 9.58
CA GLU A 219 -25.35 1.31 10.91
C GLU A 219 -25.88 0.04 11.62
N SER A 220 -26.50 -0.87 10.88
CA SER A 220 -27.03 -2.14 11.41
C SER A 220 -25.97 -3.23 11.57
N THR A 221 -24.89 -3.17 10.79
CA THR A 221 -23.76 -4.10 10.86
C THR A 221 -22.45 -3.31 10.97
N PRO A 222 -22.21 -2.63 12.09
CA PRO A 222 -21.04 -1.77 12.23
C PRO A 222 -19.77 -2.59 12.47
N TYR A 223 -19.89 -3.86 12.87
CA TYR A 223 -18.78 -4.77 13.12
C TYR A 223 -18.64 -5.79 12.00
N LEU A 224 -17.44 -5.86 11.41
CA LEU A 224 -17.08 -6.86 10.41
C LEU A 224 -15.97 -7.75 10.95
N ASN A 225 -16.31 -9.01 11.27
CA ASN A 225 -15.34 -10.00 11.70
C ASN A 225 -14.52 -10.46 10.49
N TRP A 226 -13.21 -10.24 10.53
CA TRP A 226 -12.36 -10.61 9.41
C TRP A 226 -12.28 -12.13 9.18
N THR A 227 -12.30 -12.93 10.25
CA THR A 227 -12.27 -14.40 10.12
C THR A 227 -13.49 -14.89 9.36
N MET A 228 -14.68 -14.38 9.69
CA MET A 228 -15.92 -14.75 9.00
C MET A 228 -15.90 -14.33 7.53
N VAL A 229 -15.44 -13.11 7.21
CA VAL A 229 -15.33 -12.64 5.82
C VAL A 229 -14.33 -13.51 5.03
N LEU A 230 -13.16 -13.79 5.61
CA LEU A 230 -12.13 -14.59 4.97
C LEU A 230 -12.59 -16.03 4.72
N GLU A 231 -13.26 -16.65 5.70
CA GLU A 231 -13.74 -18.03 5.60
C GLU A 231 -14.73 -18.17 4.44
N ARG A 232 -15.77 -17.34 4.40
CA ARG A 232 -16.76 -17.34 3.32
C ARG A 232 -16.14 -17.08 1.96
N LEU A 233 -15.28 -16.06 1.87
CA LEU A 233 -14.58 -15.77 0.62
C LEU A 233 -13.69 -16.93 0.16
N SER A 234 -13.01 -17.60 1.08
CA SER A 234 -12.15 -18.74 0.75
C SER A 234 -12.96 -19.94 0.25
N GLU A 235 -14.17 -20.16 0.78
CA GLU A 235 -15.11 -21.19 0.33
C GLU A 235 -15.61 -20.89 -1.08
N ASP A 236 -16.08 -19.66 -1.32
CA ASP A 236 -16.60 -19.22 -2.62
C ASP A 236 -15.52 -19.31 -3.73
N LEU A 237 -14.32 -18.83 -3.45
CA LEU A 237 -13.21 -18.91 -4.40
C LEU A 237 -12.76 -20.36 -4.63
N ALA A 238 -12.72 -21.19 -3.59
CA ALA A 238 -12.43 -22.60 -3.74
C ALA A 238 -13.46 -23.28 -4.66
N GLN A 239 -14.75 -22.98 -4.50
CA GLN A 239 -15.80 -23.51 -5.36
C GLN A 239 -15.63 -23.06 -6.81
N LEU A 240 -15.35 -21.77 -7.06
CA LEU A 240 -15.09 -21.24 -8.40
C LEU A 240 -13.84 -21.86 -9.04
N ILE A 241 -12.80 -22.13 -8.26
CA ILE A 241 -11.58 -22.79 -8.73
C ILE A 241 -11.88 -24.24 -9.13
N GLU A 242 -12.63 -24.97 -8.31
CA GLU A 242 -12.94 -26.39 -8.56
C GLU A 242 -13.97 -26.59 -9.68
N SER A 243 -14.85 -25.61 -9.93
CA SER A 243 -15.86 -25.69 -10.99
C SER A 243 -15.34 -25.35 -12.40
N HIS A 244 -14.10 -24.87 -12.54
CA HIS A 244 -13.54 -24.35 -13.80
C HIS A 244 -12.12 -24.80 -14.07
#